data_AF-A0A919I4J6-F1
#
_entry.id   AF-A0A919I4J6-F1
#
_cell.length_a   1.000
_cell.length_b   1.000
_cell.length_c   1.000
_cell.angle_alpha   90.00
_cell.angle_beta   90.00
_cell.angle_gamma   90.00
#
_symmetry.space_group_name_H-M   'P 1'
#
loop_
_entity.id
_entity.type
_entity.pdbx_description
1 polymer ?
#
loop_
_entity_poly.entity_id
_entity_poly.type
_entity_poly.pdbx_seq_one_letter_code
_entity_poly.pdbx_strand_id
1 'polypeptide(L)' 'MKKHNRRKFLFAGLSLAALIATLRFTKKKDERKTMKFLTQDGRLVEIEEDKVPVNKRAASKEDIQNWVKKSKSI' A
#
# COMPACT_ATOMS: atom_id res chain seq x y z
N MET A 1 49.99 -27.30 5.13
CA MET A 1 49.12 -26.18 4.68
C MET A 1 47.65 -26.62 4.59
N LYS A 2 46.83 -26.42 5.62
CA LYS A 2 45.36 -26.66 5.56
C LYS A 2 44.63 -25.45 4.91
N LYS A 3 44.94 -25.13 3.64
CA LYS A 3 44.30 -24.02 2.90
C LYS A 3 43.00 -24.41 2.18
N HIS A 4 42.74 -25.72 2.03
CA HIS A 4 41.66 -26.22 1.19
C HIS A 4 40.23 -26.04 1.78
N ASN A 5 40.09 -25.99 3.11
CA ASN A 5 38.78 -25.85 3.77
C ASN A 5 38.26 -24.41 3.84
N ARG A 6 39.16 -23.41 3.83
CA ARG A 6 38.76 -22.00 3.96
C ARG A 6 37.98 -21.51 2.74
N ARG A 7 38.39 -21.93 1.53
CA ARG A 7 37.65 -21.58 0.30
C ARG A 7 36.26 -22.19 0.28
N LYS A 8 36.13 -23.47 0.67
CA LYS A 8 34.82 -24.16 0.75
C LYS A 8 33.88 -23.49 1.76
N PHE A 9 34.41 -23.09 2.92
CA PHE A 9 33.65 -22.36 3.93
C PHE A 9 33.19 -20.98 3.42
N LEU A 10 34.08 -20.23 2.76
CA LEU A 10 33.72 -18.94 2.18
C LEU A 10 32.67 -19.07 1.07
N PHE A 11 32.80 -20.07 0.19
CA PHE A 11 31.80 -20.32 -0.85
C PHE A 11 30.45 -20.77 -0.28
N ALA A 12 30.44 -21.59 0.77
CA ALA A 12 29.21 -21.99 1.46
C ALA A 12 28.55 -20.81 2.20
N GLY A 13 29.35 -19.93 2.80
CA GLY A 13 28.84 -18.69 3.40
C GLY A 13 28.28 -17.72 2.36
N LEU A 14 28.96 -17.59 1.20
CA LEU A 14 28.52 -16.71 0.12
C LEU A 14 27.21 -17.19 -0.51
N SER A 15 27.05 -18.51 -0.74
CA SER A 15 25.83 -19.07 -1.31
C SER A 15 24.64 -18.89 -0.36
N LEU A 16 24.84 -19.10 0.94
CA LEU A 16 23.80 -18.89 1.94
C LEU A 16 23.43 -17.40 2.06
N ALA A 17 24.42 -16.51 2.08
CA ALA A 17 24.18 -15.06 2.12
C ALA A 17 23.44 -14.56 0.86
N ALA A 18 23.75 -15.09 -0.32
CA ALA A 18 23.06 -14.76 -1.56
C ALA A 18 21.58 -15.16 -1.53
N LEU A 19 21.27 -16.37 -1.02
CA LEU A 19 19.88 -16.84 -0.86
C LEU A 19 19.09 -15.99 0.17
N ILE A 20 19.74 -15.57 1.26
CA ILE A 20 19.10 -14.71 2.26
C ILE A 20 18.87 -13.29 1.70
N ALA A 21 19.82 -12.76 0.93
CA ALA A 21 19.72 -11.44 0.32
C ALA A 21 18.57 -11.38 -0.70
N THR A 22 18.40 -12.40 -1.54
CA THR A 22 17.28 -12.45 -2.51
C THR A 22 15.93 -12.56 -1.81
N LEU A 23 15.82 -13.36 -0.74
CA LEU A 23 14.59 -13.44 0.08
C LEU A 23 14.25 -12.12 0.79
N ARG A 24 15.26 -11.33 1.18
CA ARG A 24 15.05 -10.03 1.82
C ARG A 24 14.64 -8.95 0.81
N PHE A 25 15.14 -9.02 -0.41
CA PHE A 25 14.82 -8.07 -1.49
C PHE A 25 13.48 -8.33 -2.19
N THR A 26 12.86 -9.50 -2.03
CA THR A 26 11.52 -9.77 -2.60
C THR A 26 10.37 -9.25 -1.75
N LYS A 27 10.63 -8.75 -0.52
CA LYS A 27 9.63 -7.98 0.23
C LYS A 27 9.46 -6.63 -0.45
N LYS A 28 8.64 -6.60 -1.50
CA LYS A 28 8.05 -5.35 -1.99
C LYS A 28 7.38 -4.70 -0.80
N LYS A 29 7.80 -3.48 -0.47
CA LYS A 29 7.10 -2.64 0.49
C LYS A 29 5.69 -2.51 -0.07
N ASP A 30 4.69 -2.98 0.67
CA ASP A 30 3.29 -2.74 0.30
C ASP A 30 3.10 -1.23 0.29
N GLU A 31 3.22 -0.63 -0.89
CA GLU A 31 2.86 0.75 -1.12
C GLU A 31 1.36 0.80 -0.96
N ARG A 32 0.92 1.16 0.25
CA ARG A 32 -0.48 1.34 0.58
C ARG A 32 -1.08 2.26 -0.47
N LYS A 33 -2.03 1.74 -1.25
CA LYS A 33 -2.69 2.51 -2.30
C LYS A 33 -3.51 3.60 -1.64
N THR A 34 -3.22 4.85 -2.00
CA THR A 34 -3.99 6.01 -1.59
C THR A 34 -4.87 6.49 -2.73
N MET A 35 -6.07 6.94 -2.39
CA MET A 35 -7.02 7.55 -3.30
C MET A 35 -7.30 8.99 -2.90
N LYS A 36 -7.49 9.85 -3.89
CA LYS A 36 -7.77 11.27 -3.69
C LYS A 36 -9.28 11.49 -3.60
N PHE A 37 -9.73 12.08 -2.51
CA PHE A 37 -11.12 12.47 -2.28
C PHE A 37 -11.24 13.98 -2.13
N LEU A 38 -12.37 14.52 -2.56
CA LEU A 38 -12.70 15.92 -2.36
C LEU A 38 -13.56 16.04 -1.10
N THR A 39 -13.14 16.89 -0.16
CA THR A 39 -13.91 17.21 1.03
C THR A 39 -14.96 18.29 0.74
N GLN A 40 -15.93 18.46 1.64
CA GLN A 40 -17.01 19.45 1.46
C GLN A 40 -16.51 20.89 1.40
N ASP A 41 -15.38 21.18 2.05
CA ASP A 41 -14.67 22.47 1.99
C ASP A 41 -13.80 22.64 0.74
N GLY A 42 -13.86 21.69 -0.22
CA GLY A 42 -13.19 21.79 -1.51
C GLY A 42 -11.71 21.41 -1.48
N ARG A 43 -11.22 20.78 -0.41
CA ARG A 43 -9.83 20.33 -0.30
C ARG A 43 -9.69 18.91 -0.82
N LEU A 44 -8.54 18.62 -1.42
CA LEU A 44 -8.20 17.26 -1.85
C LEU A 44 -7.47 16.56 -0.69
N VAL A 45 -7.96 15.39 -0.27
CA VAL A 45 -7.36 14.57 0.78
C VAL A 45 -7.04 13.18 0.26
N GLU A 46 -5.92 12.63 0.70
CA GLU A 46 -5.49 11.27 0.37
C GLU A 46 -5.92 10.29 1.46
N ILE A 47 -6.66 9.26 1.08
CA ILE A 47 -7.20 8.24 1.98
C ILE A 47 -6.69 6.87 1.54
N GLU A 48 -6.33 6.02 2.50
CA GLU A 48 -5.96 4.62 2.25
C GLU A 48 -7.17 3.86 1.67
N GLU A 49 -6.97 3.14 0.56
CA GLU A 49 -8.05 2.41 -0.15
C GLU A 49 -8.78 1.41 0.77
N ASP A 50 -8.06 0.78 1.69
CA ASP A 50 -8.59 -0.22 2.63
C ASP A 50 -9.59 0.36 3.64
N LYS A 51 -9.62 1.69 3.82
CA LYS A 51 -10.53 2.38 4.74
C LYS A 51 -11.84 2.80 4.06
N VAL A 52 -11.93 2.71 2.74
CA VAL A 52 -13.12 3.10 1.99
C VAL A 52 -14.02 1.87 1.80
N PRO A 53 -15.31 1.94 2.17
CA PRO A 53 -16.21 0.82 1.98
C PRO A 53 -16.33 0.44 0.49
N VAL A 54 -16.27 -0.85 0.21
CA VAL A 54 -16.21 -1.43 -1.16
C VAL A 54 -17.46 -1.11 -1.99
N ASN A 55 -18.57 -0.70 -1.37
CA ASN A 55 -19.79 -0.30 -2.06
C ASN A 55 -19.63 1.07 -2.75
N LYS A 56 -18.96 1.05 -3.92
CA LYS A 56 -18.84 2.17 -4.86
C LYS A 56 -20.15 2.41 -5.62
N ARG A 57 -21.27 2.55 -4.90
CA ARG A 57 -22.53 2.96 -5.54
C ARG A 57 -22.43 4.44 -5.89
N ALA A 58 -22.63 4.76 -7.17
CA ALA A 58 -22.83 6.14 -7.57
C ALA A 58 -24.05 6.70 -6.84
N ALA A 59 -23.97 7.94 -6.36
CA ALA A 59 -25.09 8.61 -5.72
C ALA A 59 -26.26 8.70 -6.70
N SER A 60 -27.47 8.36 -6.24
CA SER A 60 -28.67 8.53 -7.05
C SER A 60 -29.08 10.00 -7.12
N LYS A 61 -30.03 10.32 -8.00
CA LYS A 61 -30.60 11.67 -8.09
C LYS A 61 -31.26 12.09 -6.77
N GLU A 62 -31.94 11.16 -6.11
CA GLU A 62 -32.60 11.37 -4.82
C GLU A 62 -31.57 11.62 -3.72
N ASP A 63 -30.45 10.89 -3.71
CA ASP A 63 -29.35 11.11 -2.75
C ASP A 63 -28.79 12.53 -2.87
N ILE A 64 -28.56 12.99 -4.11
CA ILE A 64 -28.06 14.34 -4.38
C ILE A 64 -29.09 15.39 -3.91
N GLN A 65 -30.37 15.21 -4.22
CA GLN A 65 -31.42 16.13 -3.81
C GLN A 65 -31.54 16.22 -2.29
N ASN A 66 -31.47 15.09 -1.60
CA ASN A 66 -31.53 15.02 -0.15
C ASN A 66 -30.31 15.70 0.49
N TRP A 67 -29.12 15.51 -0.09
CA TRP A 67 -27.90 16.17 0.36
C TRP A 67 -27.98 17.70 0.24
N VAL A 68 -28.45 18.22 -0.90
CA VAL A 68 -28.62 19.68 -1.11
C VAL A 68 -29.68 20.28 -0.18
N LYS A 69 -30.78 19.57 0.10
CA LYS A 69 -31.79 20.03 1.05
C LYS A 69 -31.25 20.09 2.48
N LYS A 70 -30.47 19.08 2.88
CA LYS A 70 -29.84 19.02 4.20
C LYS A 70 -28.80 20.12 4.40
N SER A 71 -27.99 20.44 3.38
CA SER A 71 -26.97 21.49 3.48
C SER A 71 -27.55 22.91 3.52
N LYS A 72 -28.76 23.15 2.98
CA LYS A 72 -29.48 24.42 3.10
C LYS A 72 -30.16 24.64 4.47
N SER A 73 -30.31 23.59 5.27
CA SER A 73 -30.99 23.65 6.58
C SER A 73 -30.05 23.99 7.75
N ILE A 74 -28.77 24.21 7.46
CA ILE A 74 -27.72 24.62 8.40
C ILE A 74 -27.29 26.03 7.99
#